data_AF-A0AAD4LQ48-F1
#
_entry.id   AF-A0AAD4LQ48-F1
#
_cell.length_a   1.000
_cell.length_b   1.000
_cell.length_c   1.000
_cell.angle_alpha   90.00
_cell.angle_beta   90.00
_cell.angle_gamma   90.00
#
_symmetry.space_group_name_H-M   'P 1'
#
loop_
_entity.id
_entity.type
_entity.pdbx_description
1 polymer ?
#
loop_
_entity_poly.entity_id
_entity_poly.type
_entity_poly.pdbx_seq_one_letter_code
_entity_poly.pdbx_strand_id
1 'polypeptide(L)'
;PPSILTYSYNSKLVYVTPGESYEQAIDFALESFPELRDVDRSLICLEVRVVLNSQAERKTARIGRMAWSPVVATLAQYEIVEI
;
A
#
# COMPACT_ATOMS: atom_id res chain seq x y z
N PRO A 1 4.27 14.03 -4.26
CA PRO A 1 3.87 13.04 -3.24
C PRO A 1 2.50 13.37 -2.63
N PRO A 2 1.63 12.36 -2.46
CA PRO A 2 0.36 12.53 -1.76
C PRO A 2 0.60 12.72 -0.25
N SER A 3 -0.30 13.43 0.41
CA SER A 3 -0.29 13.57 1.88
C SER A 3 -1.15 12.51 2.57
N ILE A 4 -2.07 11.87 1.83
CA ILE A 4 -2.96 10.81 2.34
C ILE A 4 -3.02 9.70 1.29
N LEU A 5 -2.96 8.46 1.76
CA LEU A 5 -3.23 7.22 1.03
C LEU A 5 -4.45 6.52 1.64
N THR A 6 -4.96 5.51 0.93
CA THR A 6 -6.01 4.62 1.43
C THR A 6 -5.46 3.20 1.49
N TYR A 7 -5.37 2.60 2.67
CA TYR A 7 -5.07 1.18 2.78
C TYR A 7 -6.33 0.33 2.62
N SER A 8 -6.21 -0.79 1.90
CA SER A 8 -7.31 -1.73 1.64
C SER A 8 -6.95 -3.14 2.09
N TYR A 9 -7.74 -3.71 2.99
CA TYR A 9 -7.61 -5.10 3.45
C TYR A 9 -8.97 -5.68 3.84
N ASN A 10 -9.30 -6.90 3.41
CA ASN A 10 -10.57 -7.59 3.76
C ASN A 10 -11.83 -6.71 3.65
N SER A 11 -12.01 -6.01 2.53
CA SER A 11 -13.12 -5.07 2.27
C SER A 11 -13.21 -3.85 3.20
N LYS A 12 -12.18 -3.61 4.03
CA LYS A 12 -12.04 -2.39 4.83
C LYS A 12 -11.09 -1.41 4.14
N LEU A 13 -11.40 -0.13 4.26
CA LEU A 13 -10.58 0.98 3.78
C LEU A 13 -10.22 1.89 4.94
N VAL A 14 -8.96 2.28 5.06
CA VAL A 14 -8.47 3.18 6.11
C VAL A 14 -7.59 4.26 5.49
N TYR A 15 -7.87 5.53 5.79
CA TYR A 15 -7.00 6.64 5.38
C TYR A 15 -5.78 6.69 6.29
N VAL A 16 -4.60 6.80 5.68
CA VAL A 16 -3.32 6.88 6.38
C VAL A 16 -2.45 7.95 5.74
N THR A 17 -1.49 8.49 6.49
CA THR A 17 -0.38 9.21 5.89
C THR A 17 0.62 8.20 5.30
N PRO A 18 1.32 8.52 4.21
CA PRO A 18 2.39 7.66 3.73
C PRO A 18 3.50 7.53 4.78
N GLY A 19 3.97 6.30 5.04
CA GLY A 19 5.18 6.09 5.83
C GLY A 19 6.41 6.65 5.12
N GLU A 20 7.40 7.10 5.88
CA GLU A 20 8.71 7.55 5.39
C GLU A 20 9.53 6.39 4.81
N SER A 21 9.28 5.17 5.30
CA SER A 21 9.88 3.91 4.84
C SER A 21 8.83 2.83 4.60
N TYR A 22 9.23 1.78 3.87
CA TYR A 22 8.38 0.60 3.68
C TYR A 22 8.02 -0.03 5.03
N GLU A 23 8.97 -0.08 5.96
CA GLU A 23 8.75 -0.64 7.29
C GLU A 23 7.71 0.17 8.06
N GLN A 24 7.80 1.50 8.07
CA GLN A 24 6.80 2.33 8.73
C GLN A 24 5.41 2.16 8.08
N ALA A 25 5.37 1.98 6.76
CA ALA A 25 4.12 1.71 6.04
C ALA A 25 3.46 0.38 6.49
N ILE A 26 4.24 -0.65 6.78
CA ILE A 26 3.74 -1.91 7.35
C ILE A 26 3.30 -1.72 8.82
N ASP A 27 4.00 -0.89 9.61
CA ASP A 27 3.57 -0.56 10.98
C ASP A 27 2.19 0.09 10.97
N PHE A 28 1.95 1.03 10.06
CA PHE A 28 0.64 1.67 9.90
C PHE A 28 -0.44 0.68 9.45
N ALA A 29 -0.08 -0.32 8.63
CA ALA A 29 -1.02 -1.37 8.23
C ALA A 29 -1.42 -2.26 9.44
N LEU A 30 -0.46 -2.65 10.28
CA LEU A 30 -0.70 -3.41 11.51
C LEU A 30 -1.52 -2.64 12.55
N GLU A 31 -1.34 -1.32 12.62
CA GLU A 31 -2.16 -0.44 13.46
C GLU A 31 -3.59 -0.32 12.92
N SER A 32 -3.74 -0.16 11.60
CA SER A 32 -5.03 0.03 10.92
C SER A 32 -5.87 -1.25 10.85
N PHE A 33 -5.21 -2.40 10.76
CA PHE A 33 -5.85 -3.72 10.67
C PHE A 33 -5.34 -4.62 11.81
N PRO A 34 -5.96 -4.56 13.00
CA PRO A 34 -5.56 -5.39 14.15
C PRO A 34 -5.54 -6.89 13.84
N GLU A 35 -6.32 -7.33 12.85
CA GLU A 35 -6.32 -8.72 12.37
C GLU A 35 -5.01 -9.18 11.71
N LEU A 36 -4.12 -8.25 11.33
CA LEU A 36 -2.78 -8.56 10.82
C LEU A 36 -1.74 -8.79 11.92
N ARG A 37 -2.06 -8.55 13.20
CA ARG A 37 -1.07 -8.59 14.30
C ARG A 37 -0.42 -9.96 14.49
N ASP A 38 -1.14 -11.03 14.18
CA ASP A 38 -0.63 -12.40 14.29
C ASP A 38 0.06 -12.89 13.00
N VAL A 39 0.08 -12.07 11.94
CA VAL A 39 0.73 -12.38 10.67
C VAL A 39 2.21 -12.00 10.77
N ASP A 40 3.10 -12.91 10.35
CA ASP A 40 4.52 -12.59 10.23
C ASP A 40 4.69 -11.40 9.28
N ARG A 41 5.33 -10.35 9.79
CA ARG A 41 5.57 -9.09 9.08
C ARG A 41 6.24 -9.27 7.71
N SER A 42 7.05 -10.31 7.54
CA SER A 42 7.71 -10.63 6.26
C SER A 42 6.73 -11.08 5.16
N LEU A 43 5.53 -11.52 5.54
CA LEU A 43 4.47 -11.96 4.64
C LEU A 43 3.53 -10.82 4.23
N ILE A 44 3.55 -9.68 4.94
CA ILE A 44 2.72 -8.51 4.62
C ILE A 44 3.34 -7.75 3.44
N CYS A 45 2.53 -7.55 2.41
CA CYS A 45 2.92 -6.89 1.16
C CYS A 45 2.15 -5.58 1.00
N LEU A 46 2.69 -4.66 0.22
CA LEU A 46 1.99 -3.44 -0.18
C LEU A 46 1.89 -3.48 -1.70
N GLU A 47 0.69 -3.41 -2.24
CA GLU A 47 0.45 -3.48 -3.67
C GLU A 47 -0.35 -2.26 -4.15
N VAL A 48 -0.12 -1.86 -5.41
CA VAL A 48 -0.90 -0.82 -6.08
C VAL A 48 -1.48 -1.36 -7.36
N ARG A 49 -2.66 -0.86 -7.73
CA ARG A 49 -3.27 -1.22 -9.01
C ARG A 49 -2.59 -0.45 -10.13
N VAL A 50 -2.18 -1.16 -11.17
CA VAL A 50 -1.57 -0.60 -12.37
C VAL A 50 -2.42 -0.93 -13.59
N VAL A 51 -2.56 0.08 -14.46
CA VAL A 51 -3.15 -0.09 -15.79
C VAL A 51 -2.01 -0.08 -16.79
N LEU A 52 -1.79 -1.21 -17.47
CA LEU A 52 -0.77 -1.31 -18.52
C LEU A 52 -1.40 -0.89 -19.85
N ASN A 53 -0.84 0.15 -20.48
CA ASN A 53 -1.32 0.72 -21.74
C ASN A 53 -1.29 -0.31 -22.89
N SER A 54 -2.35 -1.12 -22.98
CA SER A 54 -2.74 -2.05 -24.07
C SER A 54 -3.66 -3.16 -23.58
N GLN A 55 -3.77 -3.39 -22.26
CA GLN A 55 -4.70 -4.36 -21.68
C GLN A 55 -5.73 -3.64 -20.81
N ALA A 56 -7.01 -3.92 -21.03
CA ALA A 56 -8.10 -3.51 -20.14
C ALA A 56 -8.03 -4.21 -18.76
N GLU A 57 -7.03 -5.07 -18.56
CA GLU A 57 -6.81 -5.82 -17.34
C GLU A 57 -6.07 -4.95 -16.31
N ARG A 58 -6.70 -4.76 -15.15
CA ARG A 58 -6.06 -4.16 -13.98
C ARG A 58 -5.17 -5.22 -13.35
N LYS A 59 -3.88 -4.94 -13.21
CA LYS A 59 -2.96 -5.80 -12.47
C LYS A 59 -2.61 -5.15 -11.14
N THR A 60 -2.24 -5.96 -10.15
CA THR A 60 -1.60 -5.46 -8.94
C THR A 60 -0.10 -5.55 -9.10
N ALA A 61 0.60 -4.52 -8.64
CA ALA A 61 2.04 -4.48 -8.60
C ALA A 61 2.47 -4.35 -7.15
N ARG A 62 3.19 -5.35 -6.64
CA ARG A 62 3.82 -5.28 -5.33
C ARG A 62 4.91 -4.22 -5.33
N ILE A 63 4.87 -3.35 -4.33
CA ILE A 63 5.91 -2.36 -4.06
C ILE A 63 7.04 -3.08 -3.31
N GLY A 64 8.24 -3.08 -3.89
CA GLY A 64 9.44 -3.56 -3.20
C GLY A 64 9.91 -2.55 -2.15
N ARG A 65 10.59 -3.02 -1.09
CA ARG A 65 11.11 -2.16 0.00
C ARG A 65 11.91 -0.95 -0.51
N MET A 66 12.81 -1.18 -1.45
CA MET A 66 13.64 -0.14 -2.07
C MET A 66 12.87 0.83 -2.98
N ALA A 67 11.68 0.44 -3.43
CA ALA A 67 10.86 1.20 -4.36
C ALA A 67 9.77 2.01 -3.64
N TRP A 68 9.60 1.85 -2.32
CA TRP A 68 8.55 2.54 -1.56
C TRP A 68 8.53 4.04 -1.81
N SER A 69 9.62 4.75 -1.46
CA SER A 69 9.69 6.21 -1.59
C SER A 69 9.45 6.72 -3.01
N PRO A 70 10.13 6.21 -4.07
CA PRO A 70 9.88 6.69 -5.42
C PRO A 70 8.49 6.32 -5.95
N VAL A 71 7.92 5.16 -5.60
CA VAL A 71 6.56 4.78 -6.04
C VAL A 71 5.51 5.64 -5.34
N VAL A 72 5.57 5.76 -4.02
CA VAL A 72 4.62 6.57 -3.25
C VAL A 72 4.63 8.03 -3.70
N ALA A 73 5.79 8.55 -4.08
CA ALA A 73 5.91 9.92 -4.57
C ALA A 73 5.10 10.21 -5.85
N THR A 74 4.78 9.19 -6.66
CA THR A 74 4.02 9.29 -7.91
C THR A 74 2.54 8.97 -7.76
N LEU A 75 2.11 8.40 -6.63
CA LEU A 75 0.71 8.05 -6.40
C LEU A 75 -0.17 9.30 -6.27
N ALA A 76 -1.44 9.15 -6.65
CA ALA A 76 -2.44 10.19 -6.47
C ALA A 76 -2.82 10.35 -4.99
N GLN A 77 -3.41 11.51 -4.65
CA GLN A 77 -4.02 11.68 -3.34
C GLN A 77 -5.15 10.66 -3.15
N TYR A 78 -5.19 10.00 -1.99
CA TYR A 78 -6.14 8.93 -1.65
C TYR A 78 -5.99 7.64 -2.46
N GLU A 79 -4.89 7.47 -3.21
CA GLU A 79 -4.60 6.23 -3.95
C GLU A 79 -4.72 5.00 -3.04
N ILE A 80 -5.25 3.91 -3.60
CA ILE A 80 -5.46 2.67 -2.85
C ILE A 80 -4.18 1.84 -2.89
N VAL A 81 -3.65 1.57 -1.69
CA VAL A 81 -2.61 0.57 -1.45
C VAL A 81 -3.27 -0.66 -0.84
N GLU A 82 -3.22 -1.77 -1.54
CA GLU A 82 -3.70 -3.06 -1.06
C GLU A 82 -2.65 -3.67 -0.12
N ILE A 83 -3.11 -4.20 1.01
CA ILE A 83 -2.29 -4.84 2.05
C ILE A 83 -2.39 -6.36 1.96
#